data_AF-A0A950CWE3-F1
#
_entry.id   AF-A0A950CWE3-F1
#
_cell.length_a   1.000
_cell.length_b   1.000
_cell.length_c   1.000
_cell.angle_alpha   90.00
_cell.angle_beta   90.00
_cell.angle_gamma   90.00
#
_symmetry.space_group_name_H-M   'P 1'
#
loop_
_entity.id
_entity.type
_entity.pdbx_description
1 polymer ?
#
loop_
_entity_poly.entity_id
_entity_poly.type
_entity_poly.pdbx_seq_one_letter_code
_entity_poly.pdbx_strand_id
1 'polypeptide(L)'
;MENKQPTPEVGMGATIAYWCDRHAGTIVHVSASKREIWVQRDRAVRTDNNGLSESQTYEFSIDNSGPIYVATLRKNGRYVLKGESMKNGTRVSVGHRSEFENPSY
;
A
#
# COMPACT_ATOMS: atom_id res chain seq x y z
N MET A 1 21.36 5.90 3.78
CA MET A 1 20.32 6.62 3.01
C MET A 1 19.10 6.71 3.90
N GLU A 2 18.71 7.93 4.30
CA GLU A 2 17.55 8.18 5.16
C GLU A 2 16.31 7.68 4.41
N ASN A 3 15.72 6.59 4.89
CA ASN A 3 14.63 5.87 4.22
C ASN A 3 13.30 6.60 4.49
N LYS A 4 13.25 7.89 4.15
CA LYS A 4 12.17 8.81 4.48
C LYS A 4 11.07 8.67 3.44
N GLN A 5 9.94 8.13 3.87
CA GLN A 5 8.71 8.13 3.07
C GLN A 5 8.31 9.59 2.76
N PRO A 6 7.69 9.85 1.59
CA PRO A 6 7.15 11.16 1.30
C PRO A 6 6.10 11.54 2.36
N THR A 7 5.87 12.85 2.52
CA THR A 7 4.83 13.35 3.42
C THR A 7 3.48 12.88 2.89
N PRO A 8 2.66 12.16 3.69
CA PRO A 8 1.38 11.65 3.21
C PRO A 8 0.37 12.77 3.02
N GLU A 9 -0.38 12.69 1.93
CA GLU A 9 -1.47 13.61 1.59
C GLU A 9 -2.67 12.80 1.07
N VAL A 10 -3.88 13.33 1.28
CA VAL A 10 -5.10 12.71 0.77
C VAL A 10 -5.08 12.71 -0.77
N GLY A 11 -5.48 11.59 -1.38
CA GLY A 11 -5.43 11.35 -2.83
C GLY A 11 -4.09 10.76 -3.30
N MET A 12 -3.05 10.75 -2.46
CA MET A 12 -1.77 10.15 -2.82
C MET A 12 -1.88 8.63 -2.94
N GLY A 13 -1.17 8.06 -3.91
CA GLY A 13 -1.07 6.61 -4.06
C GLY A 13 -0.31 5.97 -2.89
N ALA A 14 -0.72 4.78 -2.51
CA ALA A 14 -0.07 3.95 -1.51
C ALA A 14 -0.04 2.50 -1.97
N THR A 15 0.88 1.72 -1.41
CA THR A 15 0.99 0.28 -1.66
C THR A 15 1.07 -0.45 -0.33
N ILE A 16 0.21 -1.44 -0.14
CA ILE A 16 0.23 -2.36 1.01
C ILE A 16 1.05 -3.57 0.59
N ALA A 17 2.21 -3.75 1.22
CA ALA A 17 3.12 -4.85 0.93
C ALA A 17 2.91 -5.97 1.95
N TYR A 18 2.28 -7.05 1.48
CA TYR A 18 2.25 -8.34 2.15
C TYR A 18 3.55 -9.08 1.89
N TRP A 19 3.63 -10.36 2.27
CA TRP A 19 4.86 -11.14 2.16
C TRP A 19 5.37 -11.18 0.72
N CYS A 20 4.56 -11.71 -0.20
CA CYS A 20 4.87 -11.77 -1.63
C CYS A 20 3.95 -10.85 -2.44
N ASP A 21 2.73 -10.63 -1.96
CA ASP A 21 1.71 -9.83 -2.64
C ASP A 21 1.86 -8.33 -2.37
N ARG A 22 1.36 -7.54 -3.31
CA ARG A 22 1.21 -6.09 -3.18
C ARG A 22 -0.18 -5.69 -3.59
N HIS A 23 -0.78 -4.80 -2.80
CA HIS A 23 -2.07 -4.19 -3.12
C HIS A 23 -1.95 -2.69 -3.27
N ALA A 24 -2.39 -2.17 -4.41
CA ALA A 24 -2.47 -0.76 -4.69
C ALA A 24 -3.60 -0.12 -3.86
N GLY A 25 -3.41 1.14 -3.46
CA GLY A 25 -4.41 1.89 -2.74
C GLY A 25 -4.22 3.40 -2.84
N THR A 26 -5.20 4.11 -2.32
CA THR A 26 -5.22 5.57 -2.25
C THR A 26 -5.40 6.02 -0.81
N ILE A 27 -4.62 7.01 -0.39
CA ILE A 27 -4.78 7.62 0.94
C ILE A 27 -6.07 8.44 0.96
N VAL A 28 -7.03 8.05 1.79
CA VAL A 28 -8.33 8.74 1.94
C VAL A 28 -8.38 9.62 3.18
N HIS A 29 -7.51 9.37 4.17
CA HIS A 29 -7.40 10.20 5.35
C HIS A 29 -5.98 10.21 5.90
N VAL A 30 -5.57 11.35 6.47
CA VAL A 30 -4.29 11.54 7.14
C VAL A 30 -4.57 12.25 8.46
N SER A 31 -4.05 11.73 9.57
CA SER A 31 -4.22 12.37 10.88
C SER A 31 -3.49 13.72 10.93
N ALA A 32 -3.92 14.63 11.81
CA ALA A 32 -3.30 15.96 11.95
C ALA A 32 -1.78 15.91 12.23
N SER A 33 -1.31 14.86 12.93
CA SER A 33 0.11 14.64 13.20
C SER A 33 0.88 13.99 12.04
N LYS A 34 0.19 13.58 10.98
CA LYS A 34 0.70 12.79 9.84
C LYS A 34 1.32 11.46 10.24
N ARG A 35 0.99 10.93 11.43
CA ARG A 35 1.52 9.65 11.94
C ARG A 35 0.58 8.48 11.75
N GLU A 36 -0.64 8.74 11.31
CA GLU A 36 -1.64 7.71 11.02
C GLU A 36 -2.29 8.06 9.68
N ILE A 37 -2.40 7.07 8.81
CA ILE A 37 -2.98 7.18 7.46
C ILE A 37 -4.02 6.08 7.25
N TRP A 38 -5.04 6.40 6.47
CA TRP A 38 -6.07 5.45 6.04
C TRP A 38 -5.91 5.26 4.54
N VAL A 39 -5.69 4.01 4.15
CA VAL A 39 -5.50 3.61 2.77
C VAL A 39 -6.69 2.79 2.34
N GLN A 40 -7.40 3.30 1.35
CA GLN A 40 -8.47 2.62 0.63
C GLN A 40 -7.82 1.72 -0.43
N ARG A 41 -8.14 0.43 -0.48
CA ARG A 41 -7.65 -0.42 -1.57
C ARG A 41 -8.24 0.05 -2.89
N ASP A 42 -7.39 0.19 -3.90
CA ASP A 42 -7.81 0.54 -5.25
C ASP A 42 -8.26 -0.73 -5.98
N ARG A 43 -9.12 -0.57 -6.99
CA ARG A 43 -9.37 -1.63 -7.95
C ARG A 43 -8.18 -1.72 -8.91
N ALA A 44 -7.51 -2.86 -8.88
CA ALA A 44 -6.44 -3.20 -9.82
C ALA A 44 -6.95 -4.19 -10.87
N VAL A 45 -6.79 -3.87 -12.14
CA VAL A 45 -7.13 -4.76 -13.25
C VAL A 45 -5.86 -5.06 -14.03
N ARG A 46 -5.52 -6.34 -14.17
CA ARG A 46 -4.34 -6.76 -14.92
C ARG A 46 -4.54 -6.48 -16.41
N THR A 47 -3.51 -5.93 -17.07
CA THR A 47 -3.59 -5.51 -18.48
C THR A 47 -2.61 -6.22 -19.41
N ASP A 48 -1.66 -6.98 -18.86
CA ASP A 48 -0.79 -7.85 -19.64
C ASP A 48 -1.39 -9.25 -19.86
N ASN A 49 -0.76 -10.04 -20.74
CA ASN A 49 -1.11 -11.44 -21.00
C ASN A 49 0.00 -12.41 -20.56
N ASN A 50 0.91 -11.99 -19.67
CA ASN A 50 2.04 -12.80 -19.23
C ASN A 50 1.61 -13.89 -18.24
N GLY A 51 2.49 -14.85 -17.96
CA GLY A 51 2.28 -15.78 -16.85
C GLY A 51 2.14 -15.09 -15.50
N LEU A 52 1.49 -15.73 -14.51
CA LEU A 52 1.37 -15.18 -13.14
C LEU A 52 2.73 -15.06 -12.43
N SER A 53 3.72 -15.87 -12.82
CA SER A 53 5.09 -15.80 -12.26
C SER A 53 6.00 -14.81 -13.00
N GLU A 54 5.47 -14.08 -13.99
CA GLU A 54 6.22 -13.10 -14.77
C GLU A 54 5.94 -11.67 -14.31
N SER A 55 6.54 -10.68 -14.99
CA SER A 55 6.21 -9.28 -14.78
C SER A 55 4.73 -9.01 -15.04
N GLN A 56 4.07 -8.40 -14.07
CA GLN A 56 2.65 -8.07 -14.13
C GLN A 56 2.45 -6.55 -14.24
N THR A 57 1.53 -6.13 -15.11
CA THR A 57 1.13 -4.74 -15.32
C THR A 57 -0.35 -4.59 -15.02
N TYR A 58 -0.70 -3.52 -14.30
CA TYR A 58 -2.05 -3.26 -13.84
C TYR A 58 -2.46 -1.82 -14.13
N GLU A 59 -3.74 -1.64 -14.43
CA GLU A 59 -4.42 -0.35 -14.36
C GLU A 59 -5.12 -0.20 -13.02
N PHE A 60 -4.99 0.99 -12.42
CA PHE A 60 -5.55 1.31 -11.11
C PHE A 60 -6.70 2.29 -11.25
N SER A 61 -7.80 2.01 -10.54
CA SER A 61 -8.92 2.93 -10.40
C SER A 61 -9.35 3.01 -8.93
N ILE A 62 -9.78 4.19 -8.50
CA ILE A 62 -10.25 4.40 -7.12
C ILE A 62 -11.51 3.55 -6.91
N ASP A 63 -11.51 2.74 -5.86
CA ASP A 63 -12.67 1.99 -5.42
C ASP A 63 -13.17 2.51 -4.07
N ASN A 64 -14.23 3.31 -4.11
CA ASN A 64 -14.87 3.88 -2.91
C ASN A 64 -15.58 2.82 -2.03
N SER A 65 -15.69 1.57 -2.50
CA SER A 65 -16.30 0.46 -1.77
C SER A 65 -15.29 -0.54 -1.21
N GLY A 66 -14.00 -0.37 -1.52
CA GLY A 66 -12.96 -1.29 -1.06
C GLY A 66 -12.76 -1.29 0.47
N PRO A 67 -11.95 -2.20 1.00
CA PRO A 67 -11.53 -2.16 2.40
C PRO A 67 -10.60 -0.97 2.68
N ILE A 68 -10.76 -0.39 3.88
CA ILE A 68 -9.87 0.65 4.41
C ILE A 68 -8.91 0.04 5.42
N TYR A 69 -7.62 0.28 5.22
CA TYR A 69 -6.55 -0.14 6.11
C TYR A 69 -5.95 1.07 6.82
N VAL A 70 -5.76 0.95 8.13
CA VAL A 70 -5.12 2.01 8.93
C VAL A 70 -3.67 1.65 9.14
N ALA A 71 -2.74 2.56 8.82
CA ALA A 71 -1.32 2.38 9.03
C ALA A 71 -0.73 3.50 9.89
N THR A 72 0.24 3.14 10.73
CA THR A 72 0.88 4.07 11.68
C THR A 72 2.37 4.19 11.42
N LEU A 73 2.90 5.40 11.49
CA LEU A 73 4.32 5.71 11.34
C LEU A 73 5.09 5.21 12.57
N ARG A 74 6.06 4.32 12.34
CA ARG A 74 6.90 3.74 13.38
C ARG A 74 8.22 4.49 13.52
N LYS A 75 8.93 4.25 14.62
CA LYS A 75 10.24 4.87 14.93
C LYS A 75 11.33 4.64 13.88
N ASN A 76 11.17 3.62 13.04
CA ASN A 76 12.08 3.32 11.93
C ASN A 76 11.70 4.07 10.63
N GLY A 77 10.75 5.01 10.68
CA GLY A 77 10.33 5.82 9.53
C GLY A 77 9.39 5.11 8.55
N ARG A 78 8.88 3.92 8.90
CA ARG A 78 7.97 3.14 8.04
C ARG A 78 6.54 3.18 8.55
N TYR A 79 5.58 3.20 7.63
CA TYR A 79 4.18 2.92 7.96
C TYR A 79 3.98 1.42 8.05
N VAL A 80 3.30 0.99 9.11
CA VAL A 80 2.93 -0.40 9.36
C VAL A 80 1.46 -0.45 9.75
N LEU A 81 0.72 -1.46 9.28
CA LEU A 81 -0.69 -1.63 9.63
C LEU A 81 -0.90 -1.57 11.15
N LYS A 82 -1.97 -0.89 11.55
CA LYS A 82 -2.31 -0.64 12.94
C LYS A 82 -2.60 -1.97 13.63
N GLY A 83 -1.99 -2.16 14.81
CA GLY A 83 -2.05 -3.42 15.55
C GLY A 83 -0.89 -4.37 15.25
N GLU A 84 -0.16 -4.19 14.15
CA GLU A 84 0.95 -5.08 13.81
C GLU A 84 2.31 -4.62 14.34
N SER A 85 3.22 -5.60 14.52
CA SER A 85 4.57 -5.37 15.04
C SER A 85 5.45 -4.57 14.06
N MET A 86 6.39 -3.78 14.58
CA MET A 86 7.34 -3.04 13.72
C MET A 86 8.26 -3.96 12.90
N LYS A 87 8.61 -5.14 13.43
CA LYS A 87 9.61 -6.04 12.82
C LYS A 87 9.01 -6.84 11.66
N ASN A 88 7.85 -7.44 11.88
CA ASN A 88 7.23 -8.40 10.97
C ASN A 88 5.86 -7.94 10.44
N GLY A 89 5.41 -6.74 10.78
CA GLY A 89 4.13 -6.24 10.33
C GLY A 89 4.13 -5.82 8.86
N THR A 90 2.95 -5.88 8.28
CA THR A 90 2.59 -5.46 6.92
C THR A 90 2.92 -3.98 6.74
N ARG A 91 3.74 -3.69 5.73
CA ARG A 91 4.25 -2.35 5.49
C ARG A 91 3.38 -1.62 4.48
N VAL A 92 3.29 -0.31 4.66
CA VAL A 92 2.65 0.56 3.68
C VAL A 92 3.69 1.54 3.16
N SER A 93 3.86 1.59 1.84
CA SER A 93 4.62 2.64 1.17
C SER A 93 3.67 3.70 0.62
N VAL A 94 4.12 4.95 0.65
CA VAL A 94 3.38 6.14 0.23
C VAL A 94 4.06 6.72 -1.01
N GLY A 95 3.26 7.31 -1.90
CA GLY A 95 3.72 8.00 -3.11
C GLY A 95 3.70 7.16 -4.39
N HIS A 96 3.36 5.88 -4.32
CA HIS A 96 3.23 5.02 -5.51
C HIS A 96 2.18 3.93 -5.30
N ARG A 97 1.60 3.47 -6.42
CA ARG A 97 0.67 2.35 -6.51
C ARG A 97 1.38 1.18 -7.17
N SER A 98 1.27 -0.01 -6.58
CA SER A 98 1.75 -1.25 -7.17
C SER A 98 0.84 -2.39 -6.73
N GLU A 99 0.44 -3.21 -7.70
CA GLU A 99 -0.21 -4.50 -7.47
C GLU A 99 0.75 -5.61 -7.89
N PHE A 100 0.70 -6.72 -7.20
CA PHE A 100 1.32 -7.97 -7.61
C PHE A 100 0.63 -9.11 -6.89
N GLU A 101 0.25 -10.14 -7.64
CA GLU A 101 -0.35 -11.36 -7.10
C GLU A 101 0.63 -12.51 -7.26
N ASN A 102 1.05 -13.11 -6.14
CA ASN A 102 1.90 -14.29 -6.15
C ASN A 102 1.03 -15.56 -6.20
N PRO A 103 1.11 -16.37 -7.27
CA PRO A 103 0.32 -17.60 -7.39
C PRO A 103 0.84 -18.75 -6.52
N SER A 104 1.99 -18.60 -5.87
CA SER A 104 2.60 -19.66 -5.05
C SER A 104 1.86 -19.80 -3.71
N TYR A 105 0.99 -20.81 -3.62
CA TYR A 105 0.33 -21.27 -2.38
C TYR A 105 1.22 -22.22 -1.56
#